data_AF-A0A7Y2NDB8-F1
#
_entry.id   AF-A0A7Y2NDB8-F1
#
_cell.length_a   1.000
_cell.length_b   1.000
_cell.length_c   1.000
_cell.angle_alpha   90.00
_cell.angle_beta   90.00
_cell.angle_gamma   90.00
#
_symmetry.space_group_name_H-M   'P 1'
#
loop_
_entity.id
_entity.type
_entity.pdbx_description
1 polymer ?
#
loop_
_entity_poly.entity_id
_entity_poly.type
_entity_poly.pdbx_seq_one_letter_code
_entity_poly.pdbx_strand_id
1 'polypeptide(L)' 'MARPKTLVAAAEFDDRSQAEEAWALLNDAGIPANVETDPGPLGRRVVSRVFVHRRDLDEAQRVLTPYVTGLG' A
#
# COMPACT_ATOMS: atom_id res chain seq x y z
N MET A 1 12.68 -6.42 13.41
CA MET A 1 11.69 -7.34 12.81
C MET A 1 12.05 -7.53 11.34
N ALA A 2 12.37 -8.75 10.91
CA ALA A 2 12.62 -9.04 9.50
C ALA A 2 11.29 -8.97 8.73
N ARG A 3 11.26 -8.30 7.57
CA ARG A 3 10.07 -8.33 6.69
C ARG A 3 9.74 -9.81 6.39
N PRO A 4 8.52 -10.29 6.64
CA PRO A 4 8.12 -11.59 6.14
C PRO A 4 8.27 -11.56 4.61
N LYS A 5 8.96 -12.56 4.04
CA LYS A 5 9.26 -12.70 2.59
C LYS A 5 8.02 -12.78 1.68
N THR A 6 6.83 -12.48 2.20
CA THR A 6 5.52 -12.67 1.58
C THR A 6 4.71 -11.38 1.46
N LEU A 7 5.23 -10.23 1.90
CA LEU A 7 4.59 -8.94 1.68
C LEU A 7 4.86 -8.42 0.26
N VAL A 8 3.82 -7.96 -0.42
CA VAL A 8 3.86 -7.40 -1.77
C VAL A 8 3.16 -6.04 -1.77
N ALA A 9 3.61 -5.12 -2.61
CA ALA A 9 2.97 -3.82 -2.75
C ALA A 9 1.63 -3.98 -3.47
N ALA A 10 0.54 -3.54 -2.84
CA ALA A 10 -0.80 -3.50 -3.43
C ALA A 10 -1.08 -2.16 -4.12
N ALA A 11 -0.51 -1.07 -3.60
CA ALA A 11 -0.65 0.28 -4.14
C ALA A 11 0.54 1.17 -3.77
N GLU A 12 0.79 2.18 -4.60
CA GLU A 12 1.79 3.22 -4.42
C GLU A 12 1.09 4.58 -4.48
N PHE A 13 1.46 5.46 -3.56
CA PHE A 13 0.91 6.80 -3.41
C PHE A 13 2.06 7.78 -3.25
N ASP A 14 1.88 8.97 -3.79
CA ASP A 14 2.85 10.06 -3.65
C ASP A 14 2.55 10.98 -2.46
N ASP A 15 1.46 10.69 -1.78
CA ASP A 15 0.99 11.36 -0.59
C ASP A 15 0.77 10.31 0.51
N ARG A 16 1.30 10.61 1.69
CA ARG A 16 1.22 9.68 2.82
C ARG A 16 -0.21 9.52 3.34
N SER A 17 -1.02 10.58 3.32
CA SER A 17 -2.40 10.52 3.79
C SER A 17 -3.23 9.59 2.90
N GLN A 18 -3.01 9.59 1.59
CA GLN A 18 -3.65 8.61 0.69
C GLN A 18 -3.27 7.17 1.01
N ALA A 19 -1.99 6.91 1.35
CA ALA A 19 -1.56 5.57 1.76
C ALA A 19 -2.17 5.14 3.11
N GLU A 20 -2.36 6.08 4.04
CA GLU A 20 -3.02 5.83 5.33
C GLU A 20 -4.53 5.58 5.15
N GLU A 21 -5.21 6.29 4.24
CA GLU A 21 -6.60 6.02 3.87
C GLU A 21 -6.76 4.63 3.25
N ALA A 22 -5.89 4.28 2.29
CA ALA A 22 -5.86 2.95 1.69
C ALA A 22 -5.63 1.84 2.72
N TRP A 23 -4.74 2.07 3.69
CA TRP A 23 -4.52 1.15 4.80
C TRP A 23 -5.75 1.00 5.69
N ALA A 24 -6.43 2.10 6.02
CA ALA A 24 -7.66 2.07 6.83
C ALA A 24 -8.76 1.24 6.15
N LEU A 25 -8.96 1.43 4.84
CA LEU A 25 -9.94 0.66 4.06
C LEU A 25 -9.66 -0.85 4.05
N LEU A 26 -8.38 -1.22 3.89
CA LEU A 26 -7.98 -2.63 3.96
C LEU A 26 -8.22 -3.20 5.36
N ASN A 27 -7.91 -2.43 6.41
CA ASN A 27 -8.13 -2.84 7.79
C ASN A 27 -9.63 -3.02 8.09
N ASP A 28 -10.48 -2.11 7.60
CA ASP A 28 -11.94 -2.20 7.71
C ASP A 28 -12.51 -3.42 6.95
N ALA A 29 -11.87 -3.81 5.85
CA ALA A 29 -12.16 -5.03 5.10
C ALA A 29 -11.58 -6.30 5.74
N GLY A 30 -10.85 -6.20 6.85
CA GLY A 30 -10.21 -7.33 7.53
C GLY A 30 -8.93 -7.84 6.87
N ILE A 31 -8.32 -7.05 5.99
CA ILE A 31 -7.10 -7.37 5.24
C ILE A 31 -5.89 -6.73 5.95
N PRO A 32 -4.97 -7.54 6.53
CA PRO A 32 -3.78 -6.99 7.19
C PRO A 32 -2.87 -6.28 6.19
N ALA A 33 -2.61 -5.00 6.45
CA ALA A 33 -1.78 -4.15 5.60
C ALA A 33 -0.73 -3.38 6.41
N ASN A 34 0.35 -2.99 5.76
CA ASN A 34 1.41 -2.13 6.30
C ASN A 34 1.67 -0.96 5.35
N VAL A 35 1.86 0.24 5.90
CA VAL A 35 2.32 1.40 5.13
C VAL A 35 3.82 1.57 5.32
N GLU A 36 4.55 1.72 4.22
CA GLU A 36 5.95 2.13 4.26
C GLU A 36 6.14 3.37 3.40
N THR A 37 6.85 4.36 3.95
CA THR A 37 7.20 5.57 3.21
C THR A 37 8.69 5.54 2.88
N ASP A 38 8.99 5.58 1.59
CA ASP A 38 10.33 5.77 1.06
C ASP A 38 10.55 7.26 0.81
N PRO A 39 11.40 7.93 1.61
CA PRO A 39 11.69 9.35 1.41
C PRO A 39 12.48 9.62 0.11
N GLY A 40 13.02 8.57 -0.55
CA GLY A 40 13.87 8.70 -1.72
C GLY A 40 15.21 9.38 -1.42
N PRO A 41 16.12 9.46 -2.40
CA PRO A 41 17.32 10.29 -2.29
C PRO A 41 16.93 11.79 -2.25
N LEU A 42 17.76 12.60 -1.60
CA LEU A 42 17.56 14.06 -1.46
C LEU A 42 17.14 14.70 -2.79
N GLY A 43 15.96 15.33 -2.80
CA GLY A 43 15.40 16.01 -3.98
C GLY A 43 14.48 15.15 -4.88
N ARG A 44 14.21 13.89 -4.52
CA ARG A 44 13.17 13.08 -5.17
C ARG A 44 11.85 13.09 -4.41
N ARG A 45 10.79 12.69 -5.11
CA ARG A 45 9.43 12.55 -4.59
C ARG A 45 9.40 11.48 -3.50
N VAL A 46 8.76 11.82 -2.38
CA VAL A 46 8.45 10.88 -1.30
C VAL A 46 7.36 9.95 -1.80
N VAL A 47 7.52 8.64 -1.58
CA VAL A 47 6.60 7.63 -2.06
C VAL A 47 6.15 6.76 -0.88
N SER A 48 4.84 6.64 -0.67
CA SER A 48 4.23 5.78 0.32
C SER A 48 3.59 4.56 -0.35
N ARG A 49 3.91 3.37 0.14
CA ARG A 49 3.43 2.10 -0.42
C ARG A 49 2.65 1.33 0.63
N VAL A 50 1.55 0.72 0.19
CA VAL A 50 0.76 -0.19 1.02
C VAL A 50 1.12 -1.62 0.67
N PHE A 51 1.57 -2.37 1.67
CA PHE A 51 1.98 -3.76 1.56
C PHE A 51 0.96 -4.67 2.22
N VAL A 52 0.62 -5.75 1.52
CA VAL A 52 -0.26 -6.81 2.01
C VAL A 52 0.43 -8.16 1.84
N HIS A 53 -0.07 -9.20 2.49
CA HIS A 53 0.39 -10.55 2.17
C HIS A 53 0.00 -10.92 0.74
N ARG A 54 0.88 -11.63 0.03
CA ARG A 54 0.64 -12.06 -1.36
C ARG A 54 -0.67 -12.81 -1.57
N ARG A 55 -1.13 -13.57 -0.57
CA ARG A 55 -2.40 -14.31 -0.63
C ARG A 55 -3.63 -13.39 -0.63
N ASP A 56 -3.48 -12.18 -0.08
CA ASP A 56 -4.55 -11.20 0.10
C ASP A 56 -4.50 -10.10 -0.98
N LEU A 57 -3.54 -10.18 -1.93
CA LEU A 57 -3.31 -9.16 -2.95
C LEU A 57 -4.54 -8.93 -3.84
N ASP A 58 -5.15 -10.00 -4.34
CA ASP A 58 -6.29 -9.89 -5.26
C ASP A 58 -7.49 -9.24 -4.56
N GLU A 59 -7.71 -9.55 -3.29
CA GLU A 59 -8.78 -8.96 -2.48
C GLU A 59 -8.46 -7.49 -2.15
N ALA A 60 -7.23 -7.21 -1.76
CA ALA A 60 -6.76 -5.85 -1.52
C ALA A 60 -6.91 -4.96 -2.76
N GLN A 61 -6.57 -5.47 -3.95
CA GLN A 61 -6.74 -4.72 -5.20
C GLN A 61 -8.19 -4.42 -5.50
N ARG A 62 -9.13 -5.34 -5.20
CA ARG A 62 -10.57 -5.09 -5.37
C ARG A 62 -11.06 -4.00 -4.43
N VAL A 63 -10.63 -3.99 -3.18
CA VAL A 63 -10.98 -2.95 -2.19
C VAL A 63 -10.39 -1.61 -2.60
N LEU A 64 -9.15 -1.61 -3.10
CA LEU A 64 -8.43 -0.39 -3.49
C LEU A 64 -8.74 0.11 -4.91
N THR A 65 -9.49 -0.65 -5.72
CA THR A 65 -9.83 -0.27 -7.12
C THR A 65 -10.42 1.14 -7.24
N PRO A 66 -11.27 1.65 -6.34
CA PRO A 66 -11.77 3.01 -6.41
C PRO A 66 -10.72 4.10 -6.11
N TYR A 67 -9.59 3.74 -5.49
CA TYR A 67 -8.58 4.65 -4.94
C TYR A 67 -7.27 4.66 -5.75
N VAL A 68 -7.00 3.59 -6.49
CA VAL A 68 -5.81 3.48 -7.34
C VAL A 68 -6.20 3.92 -8.74
N THR A 69 -6.06 5.21 -9.03
CA THR A 69 -6.12 5.74 -10.40
C THR A 69 -4.86 5.31 -11.16
N GLY A 70 -4.89 4.08 -11.69
CA GLY A 70 -3.97 3.62 -12.72
C GLY A 70 -2.69 2.95 -12.21
N LEU A 71 -2.76 1.63 -12.06
CA LEU A 71 -1.65 0.76 -12.47
C LEU A 71 -2.00 0.24 -13.88
N GLY A 72 -1.90 1.14 -14.87
CA GLY A 72 -2.03 0.83 -16.29
C GLY A 72 -0.69 0.95 -16.98
#